data_AF-A0A7L2SQZ6-F1
#
_entry.id   AF-A0A7L2SQZ6-F1
#
_cell.length_a   1.000
_cell.length_b   1.000
_cell.length_c   1.000
_cell.angle_alpha   90.00
_cell.angle_beta   90.00
_cell.angle_gamma   90.00
#
_symmetry.space_group_name_H-M   'P 1'
#
loop_
_entity.id
_entity.type
_entity.pdbx_description
1 polymer ?
#
loop_
_entity_poly.entity_id
_entity_poly.type
_entity_poly.pdbx_seq_one_letter_code
_entity_poly.pdbx_strand_id
1 'polypeptide(L)'
;SPPPAQGPEGDPRPEQVALRARTRLWFEQTQAQRLGPKGELPVWFHGFISRREAEELLQDQPLGCFLVRFSESTVGFVLSYR
;
A
#
# COMPACT_ATOMS: atom_id res chain seq x y z
N SER A 1 16.59 -21.86 12.66
CA SER A 1 15.13 -21.83 12.80
C SER A 1 14.58 -20.75 11.89
N PRO A 2 13.59 -21.03 11.02
CA PRO A 2 12.89 -19.97 10.31
C PRO A 2 12.08 -19.16 11.32
N PRO A 3 11.82 -17.86 11.08
CA PRO A 3 10.98 -17.07 11.97
C PRO A 3 9.54 -17.61 11.92
N PRO A 4 8.77 -17.47 13.01
CA PRO A 4 7.42 -18.00 13.07
C PRO A 4 6.54 -17.26 12.06
N ALA A 5 5.82 -18.06 11.27
CA ALA A 5 4.74 -17.59 10.41
C ALA A 5 3.81 -16.69 11.24
N GLN A 6 3.68 -15.43 10.83
CA GLN A 6 2.74 -14.50 11.43
C GLN A 6 1.34 -15.09 11.26
N GLY A 7 0.64 -15.27 12.38
CA GLY A 7 -0.67 -15.89 12.48
C GLY A 7 -1.78 -15.12 11.74
N PRO A 8 -3.01 -15.67 11.74
CA PRO A 8 -4.12 -15.15 10.95
C PRO A 8 -4.46 -13.72 11.38
N GLU A 9 -4.96 -12.94 10.43
CA GLU A 9 -5.32 -11.53 10.53
C GLU A 9 -6.12 -11.21 11.80
N GLY A 10 -5.40 -10.82 12.86
CA GLY A 10 -5.99 -10.23 14.05
C GLY A 10 -6.39 -8.78 13.76
N ASP A 11 -7.33 -8.25 14.55
CA ASP A 11 -7.76 -6.86 14.45
C ASP A 11 -6.56 -5.92 14.33
N PRO A 12 -6.61 -4.94 13.40
CA PRO A 12 -5.50 -4.04 13.18
C PRO A 12 -5.17 -3.31 14.47
N ARG A 13 -3.88 -3.32 14.84
CA ARG A 13 -3.39 -2.63 16.03
C ARG A 13 -3.81 -1.14 15.98
N PRO A 14 -4.14 -0.50 17.11
CA PRO A 14 -4.58 0.90 17.13
C PRO A 14 -3.62 1.86 16.41
N GLU A 15 -2.31 1.63 16.53
CA GLU A 15 -1.28 2.39 15.83
C GLU A 15 -1.40 2.30 14.30
N GLN A 16 -1.74 1.12 13.78
CA GLN A 16 -1.93 0.89 12.34
C GLN A 16 -3.18 1.61 11.83
N VAL A 17 -4.26 1.61 12.61
CA VAL A 17 -5.48 2.38 12.31
C VAL A 17 -5.16 3.88 12.27
N ALA A 18 -4.47 4.39 13.29
CA ALA A 18 -4.06 5.80 13.35
C ALA A 18 -3.14 6.18 12.18
N LEU A 19 -2.19 5.32 11.82
CA LEU A 19 -1.32 5.54 10.67
C LEU A 19 -2.12 5.58 9.37
N ARG A 20 -3.03 4.62 9.13
CA ARG A 20 -3.90 4.63 7.94
C ARG A 20 -4.72 5.91 7.83
N ALA A 21 -5.28 6.38 8.95
CA ALA A 21 -6.02 7.64 8.99
C ALA A 21 -5.14 8.84 8.61
N ARG A 22 -3.93 8.95 9.19
CA ARG A 22 -2.97 10.01 8.88
C ARG A 22 -2.51 10.00 7.42
N THR A 23 -2.24 8.81 6.89
CA THR A 23 -1.81 8.62 5.49
C THR A 23 -2.93 9.00 4.52
N ARG A 24 -4.19 8.64 4.83
CA ARG A 24 -5.35 9.05 4.02
C ARG A 24 -5.49 10.57 3.97
N LEU A 25 -5.43 11.23 5.13
CA LEU A 25 -5.55 12.68 5.22
C LEU A 25 -4.44 13.38 4.42
N TRP A 26 -3.19 12.93 4.59
CA TRP A 26 -2.05 13.44 3.83
C TRP A 26 -2.23 13.26 2.32
N PHE A 27 -2.71 12.10 1.89
CA PHE A 27 -2.94 11.80 0.48
C PHE A 27 -3.99 12.74 -0.14
N GLU A 28 -5.13 12.89 0.52
CA GLU A 28 -6.24 13.75 0.07
C GLU A 28 -5.81 15.21 -0.03
N GLN A 29 -5.05 15.70 0.95
CA GLN A 29 -4.62 17.10 1.02
C GLN A 29 -3.49 17.45 0.05
N THR A 30 -2.66 16.48 -0.36
CA THR A 30 -1.40 16.79 -1.08
C THR A 30 -1.23 16.07 -2.41
N GLN A 31 -1.65 14.81 -2.53
CA GLN A 31 -1.33 13.95 -3.67
C GLN A 31 -2.52 13.71 -4.60
N ALA A 32 -3.75 13.64 -4.06
CA ALA A 32 -4.94 13.22 -4.81
C ALA A 32 -5.15 14.03 -6.11
N GLN A 33 -5.03 15.36 -6.05
CA GLN A 33 -5.18 16.25 -7.21
C GLN A 33 -4.08 16.05 -8.26
N ARG A 34 -2.89 15.58 -7.85
CA ARG A 34 -1.74 15.37 -8.74
C ARG A 34 -1.81 14.03 -9.47
N LEU A 35 -2.50 13.05 -8.90
CA LEU A 35 -2.57 11.68 -9.42
C LEU A 35 -3.72 11.47 -10.40
N GLY A 36 -4.73 12.34 -10.42
CA GLY A 36 -5.82 12.22 -11.38
C GLY A 36 -6.66 13.49 -11.50
N PRO A 37 -6.80 14.08 -12.71
CA PRO A 37 -7.57 15.31 -12.92
C PRO A 37 -9.09 15.18 -12.69
N LYS A 38 -9.58 13.98 -12.33
CA LYS A 38 -11.01 13.69 -12.10
C LYS A 38 -11.28 12.83 -10.85
N GLY A 39 -10.28 12.66 -9.97
CA GLY A 39 -10.39 11.74 -8.83
C GLY A 39 -10.27 10.26 -9.18
N GLU A 40 -10.05 9.93 -10.46
CA GLU A 40 -9.68 8.59 -10.89
C GLU A 40 -8.20 8.33 -10.56
N LEU A 41 -7.95 7.32 -9.75
CA LEU A 41 -6.61 6.92 -9.38
C LEU A 41 -5.99 6.06 -10.50
N PRO A 42 -4.68 6.20 -10.75
CA PRO A 42 -4.01 5.37 -11.74
C PRO A 42 -4.17 3.88 -11.43
N VAL A 43 -4.26 3.04 -12.46
CA VAL A 43 -4.47 1.58 -12.31
C VAL A 43 -3.34 0.87 -11.55
N TRP A 44 -2.15 1.47 -11.52
CA TRP A 44 -0.98 0.98 -10.78
C TRP A 44 -0.98 1.42 -9.31
N PHE A 45 -1.98 2.19 -8.85
CA PHE A 45 -2.10 2.64 -7.47
C PHE A 45 -3.12 1.79 -6.70
N HIS A 46 -2.65 1.10 -5.66
CA HIS A 46 -3.45 0.10 -4.93
C HIS A 46 -3.79 0.51 -3.48
N GLY A 47 -3.38 1.70 -3.03
CA GLY A 47 -3.73 2.18 -1.69
C GLY A 47 -3.17 1.30 -0.56
N PHE A 48 -4.03 0.91 0.40
CA PHE A 48 -3.64 0.23 1.64
C PHE A 48 -3.55 -1.30 1.51
N ILE A 49 -2.75 -1.79 0.56
CA ILE A 49 -2.38 -3.21 0.50
C ILE A 49 -1.08 -3.46 1.27
N SER A 50 -1.00 -4.63 1.88
CA SER A 50 0.19 -5.15 2.54
C SER A 50 1.30 -5.46 1.54
N ARG A 51 2.52 -5.61 2.05
CA ARG A 51 3.65 -6.13 1.26
C ARG A 51 3.32 -7.49 0.62
N ARG A 52 2.66 -8.38 1.36
CA ARG A 52 2.33 -9.73 0.89
C ARG A 52 1.33 -9.69 -0.27
N GLU A 53 0.25 -8.93 -0.14
CA GLU A 53 -0.72 -8.76 -1.24
C GLU A 53 -0.07 -8.16 -2.49
N ALA A 54 0.88 -7.22 -2.32
CA ALA A 54 1.64 -6.67 -3.44
C ALA A 54 2.53 -7.71 -4.13
N GLU A 55 3.21 -8.58 -3.36
CA GLU A 55 4.00 -9.69 -3.89
C GLU A 55 3.12 -10.70 -4.64
N GLU A 56 1.95 -11.04 -4.10
CA GLU A 56 0.97 -11.94 -4.74
C GLU A 56 0.43 -11.36 -6.06
N LEU A 57 0.10 -10.06 -6.11
CA LEU A 57 -0.34 -9.39 -7.33
C LEU A 57 0.72 -9.34 -8.43
N LEU A 58 2.00 -9.23 -8.05
CA LEU A 58 3.12 -9.12 -8.97
C LEU A 58 3.70 -10.48 -9.38
N GLN A 59 3.43 -11.55 -8.62
CA GLN A 59 4.06 -12.87 -8.79
C GLN A 59 3.99 -13.40 -10.23
N ASP A 60 2.87 -13.18 -10.91
CA ASP A 60 2.60 -13.72 -12.25
C ASP A 60 2.70 -12.66 -13.36
N GLN A 61 3.12 -11.43 -13.05
CA GLN A 61 3.23 -10.31 -14.01
C GLN A 61 4.61 -10.21 -14.67
N PRO A 62 4.79 -9.86 -15.95
CA PRO A 62 6.13 -9.77 -16.56
C PRO A 62 7.15 -8.95 -15.75
N LEU A 63 8.45 -9.30 -15.84
CA LEU A 63 9.53 -8.49 -15.25
C LEU A 63 9.41 -7.04 -15.71
N GLY A 64 9.59 -6.09 -14.79
CA GLY A 64 9.35 -4.67 -15.08
C GLY A 64 8.02 -4.15 -14.57
N CYS A 65 7.07 -5.04 -14.24
CA CYS A 65 5.79 -4.63 -13.67
C CYS A 65 5.94 -4.10 -12.25
N PHE A 66 5.14 -3.08 -11.93
CA PHE A 66 5.17 -2.42 -10.64
C PHE A 66 3.79 -1.98 -10.21
N LEU A 67 3.67 -1.70 -8.91
CA LEU A 67 2.53 -1.01 -8.32
C LEU A 67 2.99 -0.09 -7.20
N VAL A 68 2.17 0.91 -6.90
CA VAL A 68 2.38 1.84 -5.77
C VAL A 68 1.30 1.61 -4.73
N ARG A 69 1.73 1.52 -3.47
CA ARG A 69 0.88 1.33 -2.29
C ARG A 69 1.27 2.31 -1.19
N PHE A 70 0.45 2.42 -0.16
CA PHE A 70 0.82 3.13 1.06
C PHE A 70 1.78 2.31 1.91
N SER A 71 2.68 3.00 2.62
CA SER A 71 3.57 2.38 3.60
C SER A 71 2.80 1.87 4.82
N GLU A 72 3.22 0.72 5.35
CA GLU A 72 2.65 0.11 6.56
C GLU A 72 3.29 0.66 7.85
N SER A 73 4.37 1.45 7.74
CA SER A 73 5.14 1.95 8.87
C SER A 73 5.30 3.48 8.89
N THR A 74 5.04 4.17 7.78
CA THR A 74 5.24 5.62 7.65
C THR A 74 4.14 6.27 6.80
N VAL A 75 3.98 7.59 6.92
CA VAL A 75 3.11 8.34 6.00
C VAL A 75 3.87 8.51 4.68
N GLY A 76 3.40 7.84 3.64
CA GLY A 76 4.02 7.92 2.32
C GLY A 76 3.68 6.74 1.42
N PHE A 77 4.36 6.71 0.27
CA PHE A 77 4.21 5.67 -0.74
C PHE A 77 5.36 4.66 -0.68
N VAL A 78 5.07 3.45 -1.15
CA VAL A 78 6.04 2.39 -1.42
C VAL A 78 5.81 1.91 -2.85
N LEU A 79 6.89 1.83 -3.63
CA LEU A 79 6.91 1.18 -4.93
C LEU A 79 7.21 -0.31 -4.72
N SER A 80 6.33 -1.19 -5.19
CA SER A 80 6.57 -2.63 -5.25
C SER A 80 6.80 -3.00 -6.71
N TYR A 81 7.79 -3.84 -6.97
CA TYR A 81 8.30 -4.13 -8.31
C TYR A 81 8.64 -5.62 -8.41
N ARG A 82 8.44 -6.21 -9.59
CA ARG A 82 8.87 -7.58 -9.90
C ARG A 82 10.22 -7.62 -10.61
#